data_AF-A0A1G6W534-F1
#
_entry.id   AF-A0A1G6W534-F1
#
_cell.length_a   1.000
_cell.length_b   1.000
_cell.length_c   1.000
_cell.angle_alpha   90.00
_cell.angle_beta   90.00
_cell.angle_gamma   90.00
#
_symmetry.space_group_name_H-M   'P 1'
#
loop_
_entity.id
_entity.type
_entity.pdbx_description
1 polymer ?
#
loop_
_entity_poly.entity_id
_entity_poly.type
_entity_poly.pdbx_seq_one_letter_code
_entity_poly.pdbx_strand_id
1 'polypeptide(L)'
;MKLRSPLWTAAFAAPVGVLALLPLPLVEPGASYADPVFWYAAAALSGAVLLVGLVVVRRPSMVIEGDRLLVRGAYGWSPRTVLAEGERWVVAGDRLCLQRGDGSLERTRIARRMVDRRDWERLRAAVPVLDPH
;
A
#
# COMPACT_ATOMS: atom_id res chain seq x y z
N MET A 1 -13.73 -3.13 8.27
CA MET A 1 -13.38 -3.35 6.85
C MET A 1 -11.88 -3.31 6.66
N LYS A 2 -11.30 -4.32 6.01
CA LYS A 2 -9.85 -4.41 5.73
C LYS A 2 -9.56 -3.80 4.36
N LEU A 3 -8.53 -2.97 4.27
CA LEU A 3 -8.06 -2.34 3.03
C LEU A 3 -6.66 -2.85 2.70
N ARG A 4 -6.50 -3.39 1.50
CA ARG A 4 -5.21 -3.89 0.98
C ARG A 4 -4.55 -2.85 0.09
N SER A 5 -3.24 -2.99 -0.05
CA SER A 5 -2.49 -2.20 -1.02
C SER A 5 -2.74 -2.75 -2.44
N PRO A 6 -2.68 -1.92 -3.48
CA PRO A 6 -2.95 -2.37 -4.84
C PRO A 6 -1.78 -3.18 -5.40
N LEU A 7 -2.07 -4.18 -6.23
CA LEU A 7 -1.08 -5.12 -6.76
C LEU A 7 0.10 -4.46 -7.51
N TRP A 8 -0.11 -3.28 -8.09
CA TRP A 8 0.95 -2.58 -8.82
C TRP A 8 2.10 -2.13 -7.89
N THR A 9 1.88 -1.95 -6.59
CA THR A 9 2.99 -1.66 -5.66
C THR A 9 3.94 -2.85 -5.48
N ALA A 10 3.46 -4.08 -5.67
CA ALA A 10 4.33 -5.27 -5.71
C ALA A 10 5.16 -5.31 -7.00
N ALA A 11 4.61 -4.83 -8.12
CA ALA A 11 5.31 -4.80 -9.40
C ALA A 11 6.54 -3.88 -9.38
N PHE A 12 6.52 -2.80 -8.58
CA PHE A 12 7.70 -1.94 -8.37
C PHE A 12 8.77 -2.56 -7.46
N ALA A 13 8.45 -3.59 -6.67
CA ALA A 13 9.44 -4.23 -5.81
C ALA A 13 10.41 -5.13 -6.59
N ALA A 14 9.94 -5.78 -7.67
CA ALA A 14 10.74 -6.68 -8.49
C ALA A 14 12.02 -6.05 -9.10
N PRO A 15 11.99 -4.85 -9.72
CA PRO A 15 13.21 -4.21 -10.23
C PRO A 15 14.22 -3.83 -9.14
N VAL A 16 13.81 -3.70 -7.86
CA VAL A 16 14.74 -3.43 -6.75
C VAL A 16 15.70 -4.61 -6.54
N GLY A 17 15.24 -5.85 -6.75
CA GLY A 17 16.09 -7.04 -6.65
C GLY A 17 17.20 -7.05 -7.71
N VAL A 18 16.88 -6.66 -8.95
CA VAL A 18 17.87 -6.52 -10.03
C VAL A 18 18.84 -5.38 -9.73
N LEU A 19 18.32 -4.22 -9.30
CA LEU A 19 19.14 -3.04 -8.98
C LEU A 19 20.14 -3.32 -7.85
N ALA A 20 19.79 -4.16 -6.88
CA ALA A 20 20.67 -4.53 -5.77
C ALA A 20 21.89 -5.35 -6.22
N LEU A 21 21.82 -6.03 -7.37
CA LEU A 21 22.88 -6.90 -7.90
C LEU A 21 23.71 -6.26 -9.00
N LEU A 22 23.24 -5.17 -9.61
CA LEU A 22 24.02 -4.40 -10.57
C LEU A 22 25.41 -3.98 -10.07
N PRO A 23 25.64 -3.61 -8.79
CA PRO A 23 26.98 -3.23 -8.37
C PRO A 23 27.92 -4.42 -8.11
N LEU A 24 27.44 -5.67 -8.03
CA LEU A 24 28.28 -6.83 -7.63
C LEU A 24 29.53 -7.01 -8.52
N PRO A 25 29.42 -6.95 -9.86
CA PRO A 25 30.58 -7.10 -10.75
C PRO A 25 31.61 -5.97 -10.66
N LEU A 26 31.27 -4.86 -10.00
CA LEU A 26 32.19 -3.75 -9.74
C LEU A 26 33.01 -3.95 -8.47
N VAL A 27 32.60 -4.87 -7.59
CA VAL A 27 33.19 -5.05 -6.26
C VAL A 27 33.80 -6.44 -6.09
N GLU A 28 33.23 -7.48 -6.73
CA GLU A 28 33.73 -8.85 -6.63
C GLU A 28 34.56 -9.28 -7.84
N PRO A 29 35.87 -9.54 -7.68
CA PRO A 29 36.69 -10.10 -8.75
C PRO A 29 36.24 -11.53 -9.04
N GLY A 30 35.61 -11.74 -10.19
CA GLY A 30 35.09 -13.03 -10.65
C GLY A 30 33.61 -13.00 -11.03
N ALA A 31 32.86 -11.99 -10.60
CA ALA A 31 31.50 -11.76 -11.06
C ALA A 31 31.54 -11.00 -12.40
N SER A 32 30.91 -11.55 -13.45
CA SER A 32 30.84 -10.92 -14.77
C SER A 32 29.40 -10.92 -15.29
N TYR A 33 29.01 -9.83 -15.95
CA TYR A 33 27.73 -9.76 -16.67
C TYR A 33 27.64 -10.74 -17.84
N ALA A 34 28.77 -11.30 -18.29
CA ALA A 34 28.80 -12.32 -19.31
C ALA A 34 28.55 -13.74 -18.75
N ASP A 35 28.58 -13.92 -17.43
CA ASP A 35 28.37 -15.22 -16.80
C ASP A 35 26.86 -15.51 -16.66
N PRO A 36 26.34 -16.62 -17.23
CA PRO A 36 24.94 -17.02 -17.03
C PRO A 36 24.59 -17.26 -15.56
N VAL A 37 25.54 -17.64 -14.70
CA VAL A 37 25.32 -17.85 -13.25
C VAL A 37 24.89 -16.55 -12.57
N PHE A 38 25.48 -15.41 -12.97
CA PHE A 38 25.08 -14.10 -12.46
C PHE A 38 23.61 -13.80 -12.77
N TRP A 39 23.18 -14.07 -14.00
CA TRP A 39 21.80 -13.84 -14.41
C TRP A 39 20.80 -14.81 -13.76
N TYR A 40 21.19 -16.06 -13.49
CA TYR A 40 20.37 -16.98 -12.71
C TYR A 40 20.20 -16.51 -11.27
N ALA A 41 21.27 -16.04 -10.62
CA ALA A 41 21.20 -15.46 -9.28
C ALA A 41 20.32 -14.20 -9.27
N ALA A 42 20.44 -13.33 -10.29
CA ALA A 42 19.62 -12.14 -10.43
C ALA A 42 18.14 -12.44 -10.66
N ALA A 43 17.82 -13.42 -11.51
CA ALA A 43 16.46 -13.87 -11.72
C ALA A 43 15.87 -14.50 -10.45
N ALA A 44 16.64 -15.31 -9.73
CA ALA A 44 16.21 -15.93 -8.47
C ALA A 44 15.92 -14.89 -7.39
N LEU A 45 16.80 -13.90 -7.20
CA LEU A 45 16.60 -12.82 -6.23
C LEU A 45 15.42 -11.93 -6.61
N SER A 46 15.26 -11.59 -7.89
CA SER A 46 14.11 -10.83 -8.38
C SER A 46 12.80 -11.58 -8.15
N GLY A 47 12.79 -12.89 -8.43
CA GLY A 47 11.66 -13.77 -8.14
C GLY A 47 11.33 -13.81 -6.64
N ALA A 48 12.34 -13.95 -5.78
CA ALA A 48 12.16 -13.94 -4.33
C ALA A 48 11.57 -12.60 -3.82
N VAL A 49 12.13 -11.47 -4.28
CA VAL A 49 11.62 -10.13 -3.92
C VAL A 49 10.19 -9.94 -4.42
N LEU A 50 9.87 -10.41 -5.63
CA LEU A 50 8.51 -10.36 -6.17
C LEU A 50 7.55 -11.19 -5.31
N LEU A 51 7.91 -12.43 -4.95
CA LEU A 51 7.09 -13.29 -4.09
C LEU A 51 6.84 -12.65 -2.72
N VAL A 52 7.90 -12.10 -2.10
CA VAL A 52 7.79 -11.37 -0.83
C VAL A 52 6.87 -10.15 -0.99
N GLY A 53 7.08 -9.35 -2.04
CA GLY A 53 6.23 -8.19 -2.36
C GLY A 53 4.77 -8.57 -2.55
N LEU A 54 4.50 -9.70 -3.23
CA LEU A 54 3.16 -10.21 -3.48
C LEU A 54 2.47 -10.63 -2.17
N VAL A 55 3.20 -11.27 -1.26
CA VAL A 55 2.70 -11.61 0.09
C VAL A 55 2.43 -10.36 0.91
N VAL A 56 3.32 -9.36 0.88
CA VAL A 56 3.17 -8.11 1.65
C VAL A 56 1.99 -7.28 1.16
N VAL A 57 1.84 -7.10 -0.16
CA VAL A 57 0.77 -6.28 -0.75
C VAL A 57 -0.61 -6.92 -0.56
N ARG A 58 -0.68 -8.25 -0.48
CA ARG A 58 -1.92 -8.98 -0.16
C ARG A 58 -2.34 -8.87 1.31
N ARG A 59 -1.43 -8.48 2.21
CA ARG A 59 -1.77 -8.26 3.62
C ARG A 59 -2.48 -6.91 3.77
N PRO A 60 -3.56 -6.85 4.58
CA PRO A 60 -4.20 -5.59 4.86
C PRO A 60 -3.21 -4.68 5.60
N SER A 61 -3.07 -3.45 5.10
CA SER A 61 -2.23 -2.40 5.68
C SER A 61 -3.06 -1.40 6.48
N MET A 62 -4.38 -1.33 6.22
CA MET A 62 -5.31 -0.42 6.88
C MET A 62 -6.62 -1.15 7.19
N VAL A 63 -7.26 -0.78 8.30
CA VAL A 63 -8.55 -1.31 8.74
C VAL A 63 -9.42 -0.15 9.20
N ILE A 64 -10.66 -0.09 8.71
CA ILE A 64 -11.69 0.83 9.20
C ILE A 64 -12.65 0.02 10.05
N GLU A 65 -12.67 0.23 11.36
CA GLU A 65 -13.55 -0.43 12.31
C GLU A 65 -14.47 0.61 12.94
N GLY A 66 -15.67 0.76 12.37
CA GLY A 66 -16.65 1.74 12.83
C GLY A 66 -16.10 3.16 12.83
N ASP A 67 -15.90 3.69 14.04
CA ASP A 67 -15.34 5.00 14.36
C ASP A 67 -13.82 5.09 14.18
N ARG A 68 -13.10 3.97 14.03
CA ARG A 68 -11.64 3.94 14.06
C ARG A 68 -11.03 3.63 12.72
N LEU A 69 -9.97 4.38 12.39
CA LEU A 69 -9.03 4.03 11.34
C LEU A 69 -7.75 3.47 11.97
N LEU A 70 -7.53 2.17 11.79
CA LEU A 70 -6.33 1.47 12.21
C LEU A 70 -5.35 1.34 11.04
N VAL A 71 -4.07 1.56 11.33
CA VAL A 71 -2.98 1.34 10.37
C VAL A 71 -2.02 0.32 10.95
N ARG A 72 -1.49 -0.54 10.09
CA ARG A 72 -0.49 -1.54 10.48
C ARG A 72 0.87 -0.87 10.63
N GLY A 73 1.36 -0.83 11.87
CA GLY A 73 2.72 -0.40 12.22
C GLY A 73 3.66 -1.60 12.47
N ALA A 74 4.87 -1.32 12.94
CA ALA A 74 5.89 -2.34 13.26
C ALA A 74 5.43 -3.30 14.37
N TYR A 75 4.64 -2.80 15.34
CA TYR A 75 4.20 -3.54 16.53
C TYR A 75 2.73 -4.00 16.47
N GLY A 76 2.11 -4.00 15.28
CA GLY A 76 0.71 -4.43 15.10
C GLY A 76 -0.20 -3.32 14.62
N TRP A 77 -1.49 -3.38 15.00
CA TRP A 77 -2.49 -2.38 14.59
C TRP A 77 -2.51 -1.23 15.58
N SER A 78 -2.25 -0.01 15.09
CA SER A 78 -2.35 1.21 15.89
C SER A 78 -3.49 2.09 15.39
N PRO A 79 -4.35 2.61 16.26
CA PRO A 79 -5.35 3.59 15.88
C PRO A 79 -4.64 4.87 15.42
N ARG A 80 -4.94 5.28 14.20
CA ARG A 80 -4.39 6.52 13.62
C ARG A 80 -5.35 7.69 13.77
N THR A 81 -6.65 7.41 13.66
CA THR A 81 -7.72 8.39 13.79
C THR A 81 -8.93 7.70 14.40
N VAL A 82 -9.59 8.39 15.32
CA VAL A 82 -10.83 7.97 15.96
C VAL A 82 -11.83 9.10 15.74
N LEU A 83 -13.00 8.78 15.19
CA LEU A 83 -14.07 9.74 14.99
C LEU A 83 -14.63 10.17 16.35
N ALA A 84 -14.76 11.47 16.55
CA ALA A 84 -15.53 12.03 17.65
C ALA A 84 -17.04 11.93 17.38
N GLU A 85 -17.84 12.21 18.39
CA GLU A 85 -19.30 12.20 18.28
C GLU A 85 -19.77 13.23 17.23
N GLY A 86 -20.60 12.79 16.28
CA GLY A 86 -21.04 13.61 15.15
C GLY A 86 -20.07 13.67 13.96
N GLU A 87 -18.86 13.10 14.07
CA GLU A 87 -17.96 12.94 12.94
C GLU A 87 -18.28 11.67 12.14
N ARG A 88 -18.03 11.70 10.83
CA ARG A 88 -18.23 10.54 9.96
C ARG A 88 -17.20 10.42 8.86
N TRP A 89 -16.94 9.19 8.44
CA TRP A 89 -16.15 8.90 7.25
C TRP A 89 -16.96 9.24 6.01
N VAL A 90 -16.34 9.95 5.06
CA VAL A 90 -16.92 10.24 3.74
C VAL A 90 -15.87 10.08 2.67
N VAL A 91 -16.25 9.66 1.47
CA VAL A 91 -15.36 9.69 0.30
C VAL A 91 -15.62 10.97 -0.46
N ALA A 92 -14.61 11.82 -0.58
CA ALA A 92 -14.65 13.02 -1.40
C ALA A 92 -13.64 12.86 -2.55
N GLY A 93 -14.14 12.78 -3.78
CA GLY A 93 -13.31 12.52 -4.96
C GLY A 93 -12.51 11.22 -4.87
N ASP A 94 -11.17 11.33 -4.86
CA ASP A 94 -10.25 10.19 -4.80
C ASP A 94 -9.74 9.88 -3.38
N ARG A 95 -10.30 10.47 -2.32
CA ARG A 95 -9.81 10.29 -0.95
C ARG A 95 -10.90 10.01 0.06
N LEU A 96 -10.52 9.23 1.08
CA LEU A 96 -11.29 9.13 2.30
C LEU A 96 -11.04 10.42 3.11
N CYS A 97 -12.11 11.04 3.55
CA CYS A 97 -12.09 12.25 4.36
C CYS A 97 -12.89 12.01 5.65
N LEU A 98 -12.56 12.78 6.66
CA LEU A 98 -13.32 12.88 7.88
C LEU A 98 -14.21 14.12 7.74
N GLN A 99 -15.51 13.94 7.82
CA GLN A 99 -16.46 15.04 7.92
C GLN A 99 -16.72 15.33 9.39
N ARG A 100 -16.41 16.55 9.82
CA ARG A 100 -16.70 17.01 11.17
C ARG A 100 -18.17 17.42 11.32
N GLY A 101 -18.64 17.56 12.56
CA GLY A 101 -20.02 17.93 12.86
C GLY A 101 -20.44 19.30 12.31
N ASP A 102 -19.47 20.20 12.07
CA ASP A 102 -19.67 21.52 11.43
C ASP A 102 -19.77 21.43 9.89
N GLY A 103 -19.69 20.23 9.32
CA GLY A 103 -19.72 19.97 7.88
C GLY A 103 -18.37 20.12 7.19
N SER A 104 -17.32 20.55 7.88
CA SER A 104 -15.98 20.69 7.32
C SER A 104 -15.36 19.33 6.99
N LEU A 105 -14.52 19.29 5.95
CA LEU A 105 -13.88 18.08 5.48
C LEU A 105 -12.38 18.10 5.77
N GLU A 106 -11.93 17.19 6.61
CA GLU A 106 -10.52 16.93 6.86
C GLU A 106 -10.04 15.79 5.97
N ARG A 107 -9.05 16.08 5.11
CA ARG A 107 -8.50 15.08 4.19
C ARG A 107 -7.61 14.11 4.95
N THR A 108 -7.95 12.81 4.90
CA THR A 108 -7.02 11.80 5.40
C THR A 108 -5.89 11.55 4.41
N ARG A 109 -4.87 10.79 4.84
CA ARG A 109 -3.81 10.31 3.96
C ARG A 109 -4.25 9.15 3.05
N ILE A 110 -5.46 8.62 3.21
CA ILE A 110 -5.95 7.47 2.44
C ILE A 110 -6.53 7.94 1.11
N ALA A 111 -5.77 7.71 0.04
CA ALA A 111 -6.21 7.96 -1.33
C ALA A 111 -6.56 6.65 -2.05
N ARG A 112 -7.43 6.74 -3.06
CA ARG A 112 -7.83 5.63 -3.94
C ARG A 112 -6.63 4.84 -4.46
N ARG A 113 -5.58 5.55 -4.89
CA ARG A 113 -4.35 4.93 -5.43
C ARG A 113 -3.58 4.08 -4.42
N MET A 114 -3.84 4.22 -3.12
CA MET A 114 -3.19 3.48 -2.06
C MET A 114 -3.96 2.21 -1.65
N VAL A 115 -5.15 2.01 -2.20
CA VAL A 115 -6.05 0.93 -1.85
C VAL A 115 -6.32 0.08 -3.08
N ASP A 116 -6.42 -1.25 -2.90
CA ASP A 116 -6.89 -2.14 -3.96
C ASP A 116 -8.24 -1.67 -4.50
N ARG A 117 -8.43 -1.76 -5.82
CA ARG A 117 -9.64 -1.26 -6.48
C ARG A 117 -10.91 -1.85 -5.88
N ARG A 118 -10.92 -3.16 -5.55
CA ARG A 118 -12.10 -3.84 -5.00
C ARG A 118 -12.40 -3.36 -3.59
N ASP A 119 -11.37 -3.18 -2.79
CA ASP A 119 -11.51 -2.68 -1.41
C ASP A 119 -11.95 -1.20 -1.41
N TRP A 120 -11.50 -0.41 -2.39
CA TRP A 120 -11.95 0.97 -2.59
C TRP A 120 -13.42 1.07 -3.02
N GLU A 121 -13.87 0.21 -3.93
CA GLU A 121 -15.28 0.15 -4.34
C GLU A 121 -16.19 -0.25 -3.17
N ARG A 122 -15.75 -1.22 -2.34
CA ARG A 122 -16.44 -1.56 -1.08
C ARG A 122 -16.48 -0.40 -0.10
N LEU A 123 -15.38 0.34 0.03
CA LEU A 123 -15.34 1.55 0.87
C LEU A 123 -16.36 2.57 0.41
N ARG A 124 -16.38 2.89 -0.88
CA ARG A 124 -17.34 3.84 -1.46
C ARG A 124 -18.80 3.41 -1.29
N ALA A 125 -19.08 2.11 -1.28
CA ALA A 125 -20.42 1.59 -1.02
C ALA A 125 -20.81 1.66 0.46
N ALA A 126 -19.82 1.63 1.37
CA ALA A 126 -20.03 1.60 2.82
C ALA A 126 -20.10 2.99 3.48
N VAL A 127 -19.57 4.03 2.84
CA VAL A 127 -19.56 5.39 3.37
C VAL A 127 -20.15 6.40 2.37
N PRO A 128 -20.77 7.51 2.85
CA PRO A 128 -21.30 8.53 1.95
C PRO A 128 -20.24 9.07 1.00
N VAL A 129 -20.62 9.25 -0.26
CA VAL A 129 -19.78 9.86 -1.29
C VAL A 129 -20.23 11.30 -1.49
N LEU A 130 -19.31 12.24 -1.31
CA LEU A 130 -19.49 13.63 -1.64
C LEU A 130 -18.87 13.86 -3.02
N ASP A 131 -19.69 14.22 -4.00
CA ASP A 131 -19.16 14.62 -5.29
C ASP A 131 -18.43 15.96 -5.12
N PRO A 132 -17.18 16.08 -5.60
CA PRO A 132 -16.53 17.37 -5.67
C PRO A 132 -17.26 18.20 -6.73
N HIS A 133 -18.01 19.22 -6.29
CA HIS A 133 -18.40 20.32 -7.15
C HIS A 133 -17.17 21.12 -7.58
#